data_AF-A0A372FR50-F1
#
_entry.id   AF-A0A372FR50-F1
#
_cell.length_a   1.000
_cell.length_b   1.000
_cell.length_c   1.000
_cell.angle_alpha   90.00
_cell.angle_beta   90.00
_cell.angle_gamma   90.00
#
_symmetry.space_group_name_H-M   'P 1'
#
loop_
_entity.id
_entity.type
_entity.pdbx_description
1 polymer ?
#
loop_
_entity_poly.entity_id
_entity_poly.type
_entity_poly.pdbx_seq_one_letter_code
_entity_poly.pdbx_strand_id
1 'polypeptide(L)'
;MTNERTVPLLPCASIDDIETFYGVLGFRTTYKQRKPHPCVGVQREDLQLQFFEIPGFDPEQSYGSCLVLTADIEGLHRAFVAGMRAAYGKVLVSGTPRMTRPRARKNADGWGGFSIIDPGGNWIRVFRDAATAPMPATTPGGRLAKALANAVVQADSRGSVGQAVRILDSALARPQADDAPVEQVEVLIYRAELAMVLHDPQTAAEMLARAESVTLTKDETERAAPAFDNAADLAAALR
;
A
#
# COMPACT_ATOMS: atom_id res chain seq x y z
N MET A 1 -7.02 -35.97 -5.10
CA MET A 1 -7.35 -34.52 -5.18
C MET A 1 -6.95 -34.06 -6.55
N THR A 2 -7.74 -33.20 -7.18
CA THR A 2 -7.67 -32.94 -8.64
C THR A 2 -6.93 -31.65 -8.99
N ASN A 3 -6.39 -30.97 -7.97
CA ASN A 3 -5.62 -29.72 -8.06
C ASN A 3 -6.42 -28.56 -8.67
N GLU A 4 -7.70 -28.50 -8.31
CA GLU A 4 -8.63 -27.43 -8.65
C GLU A 4 -8.10 -26.07 -8.18
N ARG A 5 -8.14 -25.06 -9.06
CA ARG A 5 -7.54 -23.75 -8.81
C ARG A 5 -8.42 -22.61 -9.32
N THR A 6 -8.68 -21.63 -8.46
CA THR A 6 -9.29 -20.34 -8.84
C THR A 6 -8.21 -19.37 -9.30
N VAL A 7 -8.49 -18.60 -10.36
CA VAL A 7 -7.67 -17.46 -10.82
C VAL A 7 -8.61 -16.27 -11.03
N PRO A 8 -8.33 -15.08 -10.46
CA PRO A 8 -9.13 -13.89 -10.69
C PRO A 8 -8.86 -13.34 -12.09
N LEU A 9 -9.92 -12.86 -12.76
CA LEU A 9 -9.84 -12.12 -14.01
C LEU A 9 -10.11 -10.64 -13.72
N LEU A 10 -9.18 -9.77 -14.07
CA LEU A 10 -9.18 -8.34 -13.75
C LEU A 10 -9.14 -7.47 -15.02
N PRO A 11 -9.88 -6.34 -15.07
CA PRO A 11 -9.88 -5.44 -16.22
C PRO A 11 -8.58 -4.64 -16.34
N CYS A 12 -8.23 -4.21 -17.55
CA CYS A 12 -7.16 -3.24 -17.80
C CYS A 12 -7.40 -2.49 -19.12
N ALA A 13 -6.66 -1.39 -19.33
CA ALA A 13 -6.63 -0.68 -20.60
C ALA A 13 -5.59 -1.27 -21.58
N SER A 14 -4.48 -1.83 -21.06
CA SER A 14 -3.39 -2.43 -21.83
C SER A 14 -2.83 -3.66 -21.09
N ILE A 15 -2.77 -4.82 -21.77
CA ILE A 15 -2.11 -6.02 -21.22
C ILE A 15 -0.58 -5.98 -21.31
N ASP A 16 0.00 -5.08 -22.11
CA ASP A 16 1.47 -4.91 -22.16
C ASP A 16 1.96 -4.12 -20.93
N ASP A 17 1.17 -3.14 -20.48
CA ASP A 17 1.46 -2.33 -19.28
C ASP A 17 1.35 -3.21 -18.02
N ILE A 18 0.32 -4.06 -17.98
CA ILE A 18 0.16 -5.12 -16.96
C ILE A 18 1.35 -6.08 -17.00
N GLU A 19 1.68 -6.68 -18.14
CA GLU A 19 2.79 -7.63 -18.25
C GLU A 19 4.13 -7.01 -17.79
N THR A 20 4.39 -5.78 -18.22
CA THR A 20 5.60 -5.02 -17.84
C THR A 20 5.64 -4.77 -16.32
N PHE A 21 4.54 -4.27 -15.74
CA PHE A 21 4.49 -3.96 -14.31
C PHE A 21 4.58 -5.21 -13.42
N TYR A 22 3.83 -6.27 -13.73
CA TYR A 22 3.93 -7.52 -12.97
C TYR A 22 5.30 -8.21 -13.17
N GLY A 23 5.94 -8.04 -14.33
CA GLY A 23 7.34 -8.41 -14.56
C GLY A 23 8.31 -7.71 -13.59
N VAL A 24 8.13 -6.40 -13.36
CA VAL A 24 8.88 -5.64 -12.34
C VAL A 24 8.64 -6.18 -10.93
N LEU A 25 7.44 -6.68 -10.64
CA LEU A 25 7.11 -7.35 -9.37
C LEU A 25 7.61 -8.81 -9.27
N GLY A 26 8.40 -9.28 -10.24
CA GLY A 26 8.97 -10.64 -10.24
C GLY A 26 7.99 -11.74 -10.65
N PHE A 27 6.89 -11.39 -11.33
CA PHE A 27 6.03 -12.38 -11.99
C PHE A 27 6.61 -12.74 -13.36
N ARG A 28 6.28 -13.95 -13.83
CA ARG A 28 6.47 -14.39 -15.22
C ARG A 28 5.13 -14.46 -15.94
N THR A 29 5.11 -14.18 -17.23
CA THR A 29 3.95 -14.49 -18.08
C THR A 29 3.75 -16.00 -18.17
N THR A 30 2.51 -16.46 -18.00
CA THR A 30 2.09 -17.85 -18.20
C THR A 30 1.28 -18.04 -19.47
N TYR A 31 0.57 -17.00 -19.91
CA TYR A 31 -0.25 -16.99 -21.11
C TYR A 31 -0.39 -15.57 -21.65
N LYS A 32 -0.42 -15.39 -22.97
CA LYS A 32 -0.71 -14.10 -23.59
C LYS A 32 -1.44 -14.29 -24.92
N GLN A 33 -2.55 -13.60 -25.09
CA GLN A 33 -3.33 -13.56 -26.33
C GLN A 33 -3.58 -12.09 -26.72
N ARG A 34 -3.47 -11.79 -28.02
CA ARG A 34 -3.71 -10.44 -28.56
C ARG A 34 -4.95 -10.34 -29.46
N LYS A 35 -5.46 -11.47 -29.98
CA LYS A 35 -6.71 -11.59 -30.76
C LYS A 35 -7.29 -13.01 -30.55
N PRO A 36 -8.63 -13.21 -30.62
CA PRO A 36 -9.67 -12.20 -30.80
C PRO A 36 -9.92 -11.35 -29.54
N HIS A 37 -9.62 -11.89 -28.35
CA HIS A 37 -9.77 -11.19 -27.07
C HIS A 37 -8.39 -10.99 -26.44
N PRO A 38 -7.93 -9.73 -26.23
CA PRO A 38 -6.65 -9.49 -25.59
C PRO A 38 -6.69 -9.85 -24.10
N CYS A 39 -5.79 -10.73 -23.66
CA CYS A 39 -5.64 -11.11 -22.26
C CYS A 39 -4.22 -11.63 -21.95
N VAL A 40 -3.79 -11.48 -20.69
CA VAL A 40 -2.50 -11.98 -20.19
C VAL A 40 -2.68 -12.68 -18.84
N GLY A 41 -2.04 -13.82 -18.65
CA GLY A 41 -1.91 -14.52 -17.39
C GLY A 41 -0.49 -14.36 -16.86
N VAL A 42 -0.35 -14.04 -15.56
CA VAL A 42 0.95 -13.85 -14.89
C VAL A 42 1.02 -14.68 -13.61
N GLN A 43 2.21 -15.17 -13.27
CA GLN A 43 2.46 -16.01 -12.09
C GLN A 43 3.72 -15.57 -11.33
N ARG A 44 3.63 -15.52 -10.00
CA ARG A 44 4.77 -15.51 -9.08
C ARG A 44 4.53 -16.59 -8.01
N GLU A 45 5.32 -17.65 -8.02
CA GLU A 45 5.12 -18.83 -7.15
C GLU A 45 3.65 -19.33 -7.25
N ASP A 46 2.95 -19.51 -6.13
CA ASP A 46 1.55 -19.93 -6.12
C ASP A 46 0.54 -18.80 -6.36
N LEU A 47 0.98 -17.54 -6.51
CA LEU A 47 0.11 -16.43 -6.89
C LEU A 47 -0.02 -16.35 -8.42
N GLN A 48 -1.25 -16.49 -8.93
CA GLN A 48 -1.57 -16.32 -10.35
C GLN A 48 -2.72 -15.33 -10.49
N LEU A 49 -2.61 -14.44 -11.48
CA LEU A 49 -3.59 -13.42 -11.82
C LEU A 49 -3.79 -13.44 -13.35
N GLN A 50 -5.00 -13.16 -13.83
CA GLN A 50 -5.27 -13.00 -15.25
C GLN A 50 -5.95 -11.64 -15.52
N PHE A 51 -5.61 -11.03 -16.64
CA PHE A 51 -6.07 -9.70 -17.03
C PHE A 51 -6.63 -9.72 -18.46
N PHE A 52 -7.59 -8.83 -18.74
CA PHE A 52 -8.20 -8.69 -20.05
C PHE A 52 -8.40 -7.21 -20.41
N GLU A 53 -8.21 -6.86 -21.68
CA GLU A 53 -8.39 -5.47 -22.13
C GLU A 53 -9.88 -5.14 -22.30
N ILE A 54 -10.28 -3.97 -21.79
CA ILE A 54 -11.54 -3.32 -22.12
C ILE A 54 -11.21 -2.04 -22.93
N PRO A 55 -11.64 -1.92 -24.19
CA PRO A 55 -11.35 -0.73 -25.00
C PRO A 55 -11.92 0.55 -24.37
N GLY A 56 -11.08 1.57 -24.19
CA GLY A 56 -11.46 2.84 -23.58
C GLY A 56 -11.68 2.79 -22.06
N PHE A 57 -11.19 1.74 -21.40
CA PHE A 57 -11.29 1.59 -19.94
C PHE A 57 -10.44 2.63 -19.19
N ASP A 58 -11.05 3.23 -18.19
CA ASP A 58 -10.42 4.18 -17.27
C ASP A 58 -9.98 3.46 -15.98
N PRO A 59 -8.66 3.36 -15.70
CA PRO A 59 -8.15 2.78 -14.47
C PRO A 59 -8.67 3.45 -13.18
N GLU A 60 -9.02 4.74 -13.20
CA GLU A 60 -9.55 5.42 -12.01
C GLU A 60 -10.98 4.95 -11.65
N GLN A 61 -11.69 4.38 -12.61
CA GLN A 61 -13.03 3.80 -12.46
C GLN A 61 -13.00 2.28 -12.22
N SER A 62 -11.82 1.70 -11.97
CA SER A 62 -11.67 0.25 -11.79
C SER A 62 -12.29 -0.25 -10.48
N TYR A 63 -13.29 -1.13 -10.62
CA TYR A 63 -13.83 -1.94 -9.52
C TYR A 63 -13.04 -3.24 -9.29
N GLY A 64 -11.98 -3.50 -10.07
CA GLY A 64 -11.20 -4.73 -9.98
C GLY A 64 -10.47 -4.84 -8.65
N SER A 65 -10.62 -5.97 -7.96
CA SER A 65 -9.88 -6.24 -6.72
C SER A 65 -9.67 -7.73 -6.50
N CYS A 66 -8.53 -8.07 -5.89
CA CYS A 66 -8.14 -9.42 -5.52
C CYS A 66 -7.70 -9.44 -4.06
N LEU A 67 -8.04 -10.50 -3.33
CA LEU A 67 -7.44 -10.81 -2.02
C LEU A 67 -6.31 -11.81 -2.22
N VAL A 68 -5.13 -11.49 -1.70
CA VAL A 68 -3.96 -12.36 -1.65
C VAL A 68 -3.67 -12.63 -0.18
N LEU A 69 -3.78 -13.89 0.23
CA LEU A 69 -3.46 -14.33 1.59
C LEU A 69 -2.03 -14.89 1.61
N THR A 70 -1.22 -14.50 2.59
CA THR A 70 0.18 -14.96 2.71
C THR A 70 0.62 -15.13 4.17
N ALA A 71 1.56 -16.06 4.37
CA ALA A 71 2.28 -16.26 5.63
C ALA A 71 3.59 -15.43 5.72
N ASP A 72 3.93 -14.66 4.69
CA ASP A 72 5.01 -13.67 4.68
C ASP A 72 4.56 -12.43 3.88
N ILE A 73 4.14 -11.38 4.58
CA ILE A 73 3.75 -10.09 3.97
C ILE A 73 5.01 -9.28 3.70
N GLU A 74 5.93 -9.31 4.66
CA GLU A 74 7.11 -8.49 4.74
C GLU A 74 8.12 -8.88 3.65
N GLY A 75 8.30 -10.18 3.38
CA GLY A 75 9.11 -10.69 2.27
C GLY A 75 8.50 -10.41 0.90
N LEU A 76 7.19 -10.56 0.75
CA LEU A 76 6.50 -10.23 -0.50
C LEU A 76 6.61 -8.73 -0.80
N HIS A 77 6.38 -7.88 0.21
CA HIS A 77 6.57 -6.43 0.10
C HIS A 77 8.04 -6.06 -0.20
N ARG A 78 9.02 -6.67 0.48
CA ARG A 78 10.46 -6.44 0.20
C ARG A 78 10.83 -6.81 -1.24
N ALA A 79 10.31 -7.93 -1.76
CA ALA A 79 10.55 -8.35 -3.15
C ALA A 79 9.99 -7.33 -4.15
N PHE A 80 8.77 -6.84 -3.92
CA PHE A 80 8.15 -5.81 -4.76
C PHE A 80 8.86 -4.45 -4.67
N VAL A 81 9.30 -4.03 -3.47
CA VAL A 81 10.12 -2.83 -3.27
C VAL A 81 11.45 -2.93 -4.01
N ALA A 82 12.12 -4.08 -3.96
CA ALA A 82 13.38 -4.31 -4.68
C ALA A 82 13.18 -4.22 -6.20
N GLY A 83 12.12 -4.84 -6.72
CA GLY A 83 11.72 -4.74 -8.13
C GLY A 83 11.45 -3.30 -8.58
N MET A 84 10.59 -2.58 -7.87
CA MET A 84 10.28 -1.17 -8.17
C MET A 84 11.53 -0.28 -8.13
N ARG A 85 12.39 -0.41 -7.10
CA ARG A 85 13.64 0.37 -7.01
C ARG A 85 14.61 0.03 -8.16
N ALA A 86 14.66 -1.22 -8.62
CA ALA A 86 15.51 -1.62 -9.76
C ALA A 86 14.98 -1.10 -11.11
N ALA A 87 13.66 -1.04 -11.31
CA ALA A 87 13.06 -0.62 -12.59
C ALA A 87 12.82 0.90 -12.69
N TYR A 88 12.51 1.56 -11.56
CA TYR A 88 12.05 2.97 -11.52
C TYR A 88 12.94 3.87 -10.64
N GLY A 89 13.98 3.33 -10.00
CA GLY A 89 14.85 4.05 -9.05
C GLY A 89 14.21 4.34 -7.68
N LYS A 90 12.88 4.18 -7.56
CA LYS A 90 12.09 4.46 -6.34
C LYS A 90 10.88 3.53 -6.21
N VAL A 91 10.30 3.48 -5.01
CA VAL A 91 9.00 2.83 -4.78
C VAL A 91 7.89 3.73 -5.30
N LEU A 92 6.90 3.17 -6.01
CA LEU A 92 5.75 3.92 -6.52
C LEU A 92 4.72 4.09 -5.38
N VAL A 93 4.71 5.28 -4.76
CA VAL A 93 3.87 5.61 -3.59
C VAL A 93 2.57 6.34 -3.95
N SER A 94 2.47 6.91 -5.15
CA SER A 94 1.32 7.69 -5.62
C SER A 94 1.07 7.49 -7.12
N GLY A 95 -0.08 7.98 -7.62
CA GLY A 95 -0.54 7.71 -8.98
C GLY A 95 -1.00 6.25 -9.18
N THR A 96 -1.05 5.82 -10.42
CA THR A 96 -1.46 4.48 -10.85
C THR A 96 -0.45 3.99 -11.89
N PRO A 97 0.33 2.91 -11.64
CA PRO A 97 0.33 2.06 -10.45
C PRO A 97 1.01 2.66 -9.20
N ARG A 98 0.67 2.13 -8.02
CA ARG A 98 1.32 2.41 -6.73
C ARG A 98 1.20 1.25 -5.72
N MET A 99 1.94 1.31 -4.61
CA MET A 99 1.90 0.34 -3.51
C MET A 99 1.90 1.03 -2.14
N THR A 100 1.02 0.60 -1.23
CA THR A 100 1.01 1.07 0.17
C THR A 100 2.03 0.32 1.03
N ARG A 101 2.37 0.83 2.22
CA ARG A 101 3.10 0.04 3.22
C ARG A 101 2.25 -1.12 3.78
N PRO A 102 2.88 -2.17 4.33
CA PRO A 102 2.22 -3.09 5.24
C PRO A 102 1.79 -2.36 6.51
N ARG A 103 0.50 -2.41 6.84
CA ARG A 103 -0.07 -1.80 8.06
C ARG A 103 -1.09 -2.73 8.71
N ALA A 104 -1.18 -2.68 10.04
CA ALA A 104 -2.26 -3.32 10.80
C ALA A 104 -3.59 -2.63 10.49
N ARG A 105 -4.61 -3.41 10.10
CA ARG A 105 -5.91 -2.85 9.66
C ARG A 105 -7.00 -3.10 10.68
N LYS A 106 -7.47 -2.03 11.34
CA LYS A 106 -8.55 -2.07 12.34
C LYS A 106 -9.86 -2.67 11.81
N ASN A 107 -10.14 -2.60 10.50
CA ASN A 107 -11.32 -3.21 9.88
C ASN A 107 -11.15 -4.70 9.49
N ALA A 108 -10.03 -5.31 9.87
CA ALA A 108 -9.69 -6.71 9.67
C ALA A 108 -8.92 -7.20 10.91
N ASP A 109 -9.50 -6.99 12.10
CA ASP A 109 -9.02 -7.48 13.40
C ASP A 109 -7.55 -7.19 13.75
N GLY A 110 -6.99 -6.12 13.17
CA GLY A 110 -5.58 -5.74 13.36
C GLY A 110 -4.60 -6.49 12.46
N TRP A 111 -5.06 -7.41 11.60
CA TRP A 111 -4.19 -8.12 10.66
C TRP A 111 -3.40 -7.16 9.77
N GLY A 112 -2.13 -7.47 9.57
CA GLY A 112 -1.25 -6.75 8.67
C GLY A 112 -1.64 -6.96 7.20
N GLY A 113 -1.43 -5.95 6.38
CA GLY A 113 -1.58 -6.05 4.94
C GLY A 113 -1.28 -4.78 4.17
N PHE A 114 -0.85 -4.91 2.91
CA PHE A 114 -0.60 -3.81 1.98
C PHE A 114 -1.46 -3.96 0.71
N SER A 115 -1.64 -2.86 -0.01
CA SER A 115 -2.39 -2.83 -1.27
C SER A 115 -1.44 -2.43 -2.41
N ILE A 116 -1.48 -3.15 -3.53
CA ILE A 116 -1.02 -2.63 -4.82
C ILE A 116 -2.26 -2.11 -5.55
N ILE A 117 -2.13 -0.96 -6.20
CA ILE A 117 -3.03 -0.50 -7.26
C ILE A 117 -2.20 -0.62 -8.54
N ASP A 118 -2.61 -1.50 -9.46
CA ASP A 118 -1.84 -1.81 -10.68
C ASP A 118 -2.18 -0.86 -11.87
N PRO A 119 -1.57 -0.99 -13.06
CA PRO A 119 -1.88 -0.13 -14.21
C PRO A 119 -3.34 -0.18 -14.69
N GLY A 120 -4.10 -1.22 -14.37
CA GLY A 120 -5.54 -1.31 -14.59
C GLY A 120 -6.38 -0.76 -13.43
N GLY A 121 -5.75 -0.06 -12.48
CA GLY A 121 -6.40 0.45 -11.26
C GLY A 121 -6.80 -0.64 -10.27
N ASN A 122 -6.42 -1.90 -10.52
CA ASN A 122 -6.94 -3.02 -9.74
C ASN A 122 -6.29 -3.07 -8.36
N TRP A 123 -7.10 -3.25 -7.33
CA TRP A 123 -6.66 -3.35 -5.94
C TRP A 123 -6.26 -4.78 -5.60
N ILE A 124 -4.98 -5.12 -5.73
CA ILE A 124 -4.42 -6.37 -5.20
C ILE A 124 -4.10 -6.18 -3.72
N ARG A 125 -4.92 -6.77 -2.85
CA ARG A 125 -4.91 -6.57 -1.41
C ARG A 125 -4.23 -7.76 -0.74
N VAL A 126 -2.98 -7.58 -0.34
CA VAL A 126 -2.19 -8.58 0.39
C VAL A 126 -2.54 -8.50 1.88
N PHE A 127 -2.99 -9.60 2.46
CA PHE A 127 -3.31 -9.74 3.88
C PHE A 127 -2.57 -10.93 4.49
N ARG A 128 -2.38 -10.90 5.82
CA ARG A 128 -1.99 -12.10 6.57
C ARG A 128 -3.04 -13.19 6.39
N ASP A 129 -2.61 -14.41 6.11
CA ASP A 129 -3.50 -15.57 6.23
C ASP A 129 -3.75 -15.89 7.70
N ALA A 130 -4.95 -15.53 8.17
CA ALA A 130 -5.42 -15.74 9.54
C ALA A 130 -5.54 -17.23 9.93
N ALA A 131 -5.60 -18.17 8.97
CA ALA A 131 -5.57 -19.60 9.25
C ALA A 131 -4.16 -20.13 9.59
N THR A 132 -3.11 -19.33 9.34
CA THR A 132 -1.69 -19.74 9.47
C THR A 132 -0.94 -19.01 10.59
N ALA A 133 -1.60 -18.13 11.34
CA ALA A 133 -0.95 -17.23 12.27
C ALA A 133 -1.74 -17.04 13.58
N PRO A 134 -1.07 -16.81 14.73
CA PRO A 134 -1.76 -16.35 15.93
C PRO A 134 -2.33 -14.94 15.72
N MET A 135 -3.40 -14.60 16.44
CA MET A 135 -4.02 -13.27 16.38
C MET A 135 -3.00 -12.16 16.68
N PRO A 136 -3.05 -11.00 16.00
CA PRO A 136 -2.20 -9.86 16.29
C PRO A 136 -2.36 -9.36 17.74
N ALA A 137 -1.26 -9.03 18.39
CA ALA A 137 -1.29 -8.43 19.72
C ALA A 137 -1.88 -7.01 19.66
N THR A 138 -2.87 -6.72 20.49
CA THR A 138 -3.56 -5.43 20.56
C THR A 138 -2.85 -4.47 21.50
N THR A 139 -1.88 -3.72 20.98
CA THR A 139 -1.20 -2.64 21.73
C THR A 139 -2.20 -1.50 22.06
N PRO A 140 -2.34 -1.08 23.33
CA PRO A 140 -3.17 0.06 23.69
C PRO A 140 -2.58 1.39 23.18
N GLY A 141 -3.05 1.85 22.01
CA GLY A 141 -2.63 3.13 21.43
C GLY A 141 -3.32 4.34 22.07
N GLY A 142 -2.65 5.49 22.04
CA GLY A 142 -3.13 6.81 22.44
C GLY A 142 -4.21 7.37 21.50
N ARG A 143 -4.37 8.69 21.47
CA ARG A 143 -5.36 9.35 20.59
C ARG A 143 -4.87 9.37 19.14
N LEU A 144 -3.59 9.61 18.91
CA LEU A 144 -3.00 9.70 17.57
C LEU A 144 -2.98 8.33 16.89
N ALA A 145 -2.61 7.25 17.59
CA ALA A 145 -2.73 5.88 17.09
C ALA A 145 -4.19 5.50 16.73
N LYS A 146 -5.18 5.95 17.51
CA LYS A 146 -6.61 5.77 17.19
C LYS A 146 -7.03 6.54 15.93
N ALA A 147 -6.51 7.76 15.73
CA ALA A 147 -6.73 8.55 14.51
C ALA A 147 -6.07 7.88 13.28
N LEU A 148 -4.80 7.47 13.41
CA LEU A 148 -4.04 6.73 12.40
C LEU A 148 -4.77 5.45 11.98
N ALA A 149 -5.15 4.60 12.92
CA ALA A 149 -5.87 3.36 12.64
C ALA A 149 -7.21 3.60 11.93
N ASN A 150 -7.94 4.68 12.26
CA ASN A 150 -9.16 5.06 11.56
C ASN A 150 -8.89 5.60 10.14
N ALA A 151 -7.77 6.32 9.93
CA ALA A 151 -7.36 6.85 8.63
C ALA A 151 -6.86 5.75 7.67
N VAL A 152 -6.14 4.74 8.17
CA VAL A 152 -5.76 3.52 7.43
C VAL A 152 -6.98 2.76 6.93
N VAL A 153 -8.06 2.71 7.73
CA VAL A 153 -9.34 2.12 7.28
C VAL A 153 -9.98 2.93 6.13
N GLN A 154 -9.80 4.25 6.08
CA GLN A 154 -10.38 5.05 4.98
C GLN A 154 -9.54 5.00 3.70
N ALA A 155 -8.22 5.21 3.75
CA ALA A 155 -7.39 5.17 2.54
C ALA A 155 -7.03 3.73 2.14
N ASP A 156 -6.17 3.05 2.89
CA ASP A 156 -5.58 1.76 2.51
C ASP A 156 -6.62 0.63 2.34
N SER A 157 -7.77 0.71 3.01
CA SER A 157 -8.89 -0.24 2.84
C SER A 157 -10.00 0.25 1.89
N ARG A 158 -10.38 1.55 1.87
CA ARG A 158 -11.57 2.05 1.14
C ARG A 158 -11.29 3.05 0.01
N GLY A 159 -10.03 3.44 -0.23
CA GLY A 159 -9.68 4.48 -1.22
C GLY A 159 -10.14 5.91 -0.85
N SER A 160 -10.73 6.10 0.32
CA SER A 160 -11.31 7.37 0.79
C SER A 160 -10.23 8.30 1.37
N VAL A 161 -9.21 8.63 0.55
CA VAL A 161 -8.03 9.42 0.92
C VAL A 161 -8.41 10.78 1.53
N GLY A 162 -9.35 11.51 0.91
CA GLY A 162 -9.85 12.78 1.42
C GLY A 162 -10.66 12.68 2.74
N GLN A 163 -11.02 11.47 3.21
CA GLN A 163 -11.53 11.26 4.57
C GLN A 163 -10.40 10.90 5.55
N ALA A 164 -9.41 10.10 5.12
CA ALA A 164 -8.21 9.81 5.90
C ALA A 164 -7.46 11.10 6.27
N VAL A 165 -7.22 11.97 5.29
CA VAL A 165 -6.61 13.30 5.47
C VAL A 165 -7.33 14.12 6.55
N ARG A 166 -8.66 14.27 6.47
CA ARG A 166 -9.45 15.01 7.46
C ARG A 166 -9.35 14.45 8.88
N ILE A 167 -9.18 13.13 9.03
CA ILE A 167 -8.99 12.48 10.34
C ILE A 167 -7.63 12.85 10.93
N LEU A 168 -6.55 12.78 10.13
CA LEU A 168 -5.20 13.10 10.58
C LEU A 168 -5.05 14.62 10.87
N ASP A 169 -5.56 15.48 9.99
CA ASP A 169 -5.47 16.94 10.16
C ASP A 169 -6.25 17.41 11.40
N SER A 170 -7.43 16.83 11.66
CA SER A 170 -8.20 17.09 12.90
C SER A 170 -7.49 16.60 14.16
N ALA A 171 -6.64 15.58 14.06
CA ALA A 171 -5.87 15.06 15.18
C ALA A 171 -4.62 15.92 15.45
N LEU A 172 -3.89 16.31 14.39
CA LEU A 172 -2.72 17.19 14.45
C LEU A 172 -3.05 18.63 14.86
N ALA A 173 -4.22 19.15 14.46
CA ALA A 173 -4.66 20.50 14.81
C ALA A 173 -5.04 20.67 16.30
N ARG A 174 -4.96 19.60 17.11
CA ARG A 174 -5.23 19.62 18.55
C ARG A 174 -4.18 18.79 19.31
N PRO A 175 -2.95 19.29 19.48
CA PRO A 175 -1.94 18.62 20.30
C PRO A 175 -2.38 18.50 21.75
N GLN A 176 -2.03 17.40 22.40
CA GLN A 176 -2.24 17.15 23.83
C GLN A 176 -0.91 16.80 24.50
N ALA A 177 -0.80 17.06 25.82
CA ALA A 177 0.41 16.79 26.59
C ALA A 177 0.71 15.29 26.78
N ASP A 178 -0.26 14.43 26.48
CA ASP A 178 -0.19 12.96 26.51
C ASP A 178 -0.10 12.31 25.11
N ASP A 179 0.00 13.09 24.03
CA ASP A 179 0.27 12.55 22.70
C ASP A 179 1.70 11.97 22.64
N ALA A 180 1.84 10.68 22.39
CA ALA A 180 3.14 10.02 22.34
C ALA A 180 3.95 10.47 21.10
N PRO A 181 5.24 10.85 21.25
CA PRO A 181 6.07 11.33 20.13
C PRO A 181 6.15 10.38 18.93
N VAL A 182 6.18 9.07 19.17
CA VAL A 182 6.16 8.05 18.11
C VAL A 182 4.84 8.09 17.31
N GLU A 183 3.69 8.18 17.98
CA GLU A 183 2.39 8.27 17.29
C GLU A 183 2.28 9.57 16.48
N GLN A 184 2.92 10.66 16.94
CA GLN A 184 3.01 11.92 16.18
C GLN A 184 3.84 11.76 14.91
N VAL A 185 5.00 11.09 14.97
CA VAL A 185 5.83 10.78 13.80
C VAL A 185 5.07 9.89 12.80
N GLU A 186 4.41 8.82 13.27
CA GLU A 186 3.61 7.94 12.41
C GLU A 186 2.46 8.68 11.72
N VAL A 187 1.73 9.54 12.44
CA VAL A 187 0.63 10.35 11.89
C VAL A 187 1.13 11.36 10.84
N LEU A 188 2.25 12.04 11.10
CA LEU A 188 2.83 13.00 10.16
C LEU A 188 3.30 12.30 8.88
N ILE A 189 4.06 11.20 9.01
CA ILE A 189 4.60 10.47 7.85
C ILE A 189 3.48 9.83 7.02
N TYR A 190 2.43 9.30 7.65
CA TYR A 190 1.27 8.81 6.89
C TYR A 190 0.48 9.96 6.25
N ARG A 191 0.39 11.15 6.88
CA ARG A 191 -0.20 12.33 6.25
C ARG A 191 0.61 12.84 5.05
N ALA A 192 1.92 12.64 5.05
CA ALA A 192 2.79 12.89 3.89
C ALA A 192 2.50 11.92 2.73
N GLU A 193 2.35 10.62 3.01
CA GLU A 193 1.97 9.60 2.01
C GLU A 193 0.61 9.93 1.36
N LEU A 194 -0.39 10.32 2.16
CA LEU A 194 -1.69 10.73 1.63
C LEU A 194 -1.62 12.05 0.84
N ALA A 195 -0.70 12.96 1.16
CA ALA A 195 -0.46 14.16 0.36
C ALA A 195 0.14 13.82 -1.02
N MET A 196 1.10 12.89 -1.08
CA MET A 196 1.65 12.37 -2.34
C MET A 196 0.56 11.72 -3.21
N VAL A 197 -0.37 10.96 -2.61
CA VAL A 197 -1.51 10.36 -3.32
C VAL A 197 -2.53 11.40 -3.83
N LEU A 198 -2.60 12.58 -3.20
CA LEU A 198 -3.42 13.71 -3.66
C LEU A 198 -2.66 14.69 -4.58
N HIS A 199 -1.46 14.33 -5.04
CA HIS A 199 -0.58 15.19 -5.86
C HIS A 199 -0.22 16.53 -5.20
N ASP A 200 -0.11 16.53 -3.86
CA ASP A 200 0.30 17.66 -3.04
C ASP A 200 1.72 17.44 -2.46
N PRO A 201 2.78 17.71 -3.24
CA PRO A 201 4.16 17.54 -2.79
C PRO A 201 4.58 18.58 -1.74
N GLN A 202 3.89 19.73 -1.65
CA GLN A 202 4.20 20.77 -0.69
C GLN A 202 3.82 20.34 0.72
N THR A 203 2.58 19.87 0.93
CA THR A 203 2.16 19.31 2.22
C THR A 203 2.94 18.04 2.55
N ALA A 204 3.29 17.21 1.54
CA ALA A 204 4.16 16.06 1.76
C ALA A 204 5.52 16.47 2.38
N ALA A 205 6.20 17.46 1.79
CA ALA A 205 7.46 17.98 2.31
C ALA A 205 7.31 18.62 3.70
N GLU A 206 6.23 19.40 3.95
CA GLU A 206 5.97 20.00 5.26
C GLU A 206 5.79 18.93 6.35
N MET A 207 5.01 17.89 6.09
CA MET A 207 4.77 16.80 7.05
C MET A 207 6.05 16.02 7.35
N LEU A 208 6.91 15.78 6.35
CA LEU A 208 8.19 15.10 6.53
C LEU A 208 9.15 15.92 7.40
N ALA A 209 9.35 17.20 7.09
CA ALA A 209 10.18 18.11 7.89
C ALA A 209 9.65 18.26 9.33
N ARG A 210 8.31 18.25 9.51
CA ARG A 210 7.69 18.22 10.85
C ARG A 210 7.95 16.91 11.59
N ALA A 211 7.98 15.77 10.92
CA ALA A 211 8.30 14.49 11.54
C ALA A 211 9.77 14.41 11.99
N GLU A 212 10.70 14.94 11.18
CA GLU A 212 12.12 15.06 11.52
C GLU A 212 12.35 16.01 12.72
N SER A 213 11.45 16.97 12.96
CA SER A 213 11.53 17.90 14.11
C SER A 213 11.02 17.33 15.45
N VAL A 214 10.47 16.11 15.49
CA VAL A 214 9.95 15.53 16.73
C VAL A 214 11.10 15.00 17.59
N THR A 215 11.25 15.54 18.80
CA THR A 215 12.21 15.02 19.79
C THR A 215 11.81 13.62 20.25
N LEU A 216 12.66 12.63 19.99
CA LEU A 216 12.50 11.24 20.42
C LEU A 216 13.63 10.83 21.39
N THR A 217 13.30 10.02 22.40
CA THR A 217 14.31 9.22 23.13
C THR A 217 14.84 8.08 22.24
N LYS A 218 15.95 7.43 22.64
CA LYS A 218 16.55 6.31 21.87
C LYS A 218 15.52 5.20 21.58
N ASP A 219 14.80 4.78 22.60
CA ASP A 219 13.77 3.74 22.57
C ASP A 219 12.51 4.16 21.77
N GLU A 220 12.34 5.46 21.51
CA GLU A 220 11.32 6.01 20.62
C GLU A 220 11.81 6.05 19.17
N THR A 221 13.07 6.44 18.93
CA THR A 221 13.70 6.37 17.61
C THR A 221 13.73 4.94 17.07
N GLU A 222 14.04 3.96 17.91
CA GLU A 222 14.01 2.53 17.54
C GLU A 222 12.59 2.05 17.18
N ARG A 223 11.56 2.53 17.88
CA ARG A 223 10.16 2.24 17.55
C ARG A 223 9.66 2.99 16.31
N ALA A 224 10.15 4.21 16.07
CA ALA A 224 9.78 5.04 14.93
C ALA A 224 10.53 4.70 13.64
N ALA A 225 11.58 3.88 13.70
CA ALA A 225 12.40 3.51 12.54
C ALA A 225 11.60 3.01 11.31
N PRO A 226 10.57 2.14 11.44
CA PRO A 226 9.74 1.71 10.30
C PRO A 226 8.92 2.84 9.66
N ALA A 227 8.64 3.92 10.41
CA ALA A 227 8.02 5.12 9.87
C ALA A 227 9.06 5.98 9.12
N PHE A 228 10.27 6.15 9.67
CA PHE A 228 11.35 6.85 8.97
C PHE A 228 11.82 6.12 7.69
N ASP A 229 11.78 4.78 7.65
CA ASP A 229 11.94 3.98 6.43
C ASP A 229 10.86 4.25 5.37
N ASN A 230 9.71 4.81 5.76
CA ASN A 230 8.70 5.31 4.82
C ASN A 230 8.99 6.75 4.41
N ALA A 231 9.36 7.63 5.36
CA ALA A 231 9.80 8.99 5.05
C ALA A 231 10.93 9.02 4.02
N ALA A 232 11.89 8.08 4.10
CA ALA A 232 13.00 7.96 3.14
C ALA A 232 12.54 7.68 1.70
N ASP A 233 11.59 6.76 1.47
CA ASP A 233 11.04 6.51 0.12
C ASP A 233 10.10 7.64 -0.34
N LEU A 234 9.36 8.30 0.57
CA LEU A 234 8.55 9.48 0.23
C LEU A 234 9.46 10.65 -0.21
N ALA A 235 10.57 10.88 0.49
CA ALA A 235 11.59 11.87 0.15
C ALA A 235 12.39 11.50 -1.11
N ALA A 236 12.49 10.21 -1.46
CA ALA A 236 12.99 9.77 -2.76
C ALA A 236 11.94 9.92 -3.87
N ALA A 237 10.65 9.80 -3.55
CA ALA A 237 9.55 9.97 -4.50
C ALA A 237 9.29 11.43 -4.89
N LEU A 238 9.61 12.37 -3.99
CA LEU A 238 9.60 13.82 -4.21
C LEU A 238 10.73 14.34 -5.12
N ARG A 239 11.67 13.48 -5.54
CA ARG A 239 12.77 13.79 -6.48
C ARG A 239 12.47 13.26 -7.88
#